data_AF-A0A452IDH9-F1
#
_entry.id   AF-A0A452IDH9-F1
#
_cell.length_a   1.000
_cell.length_b   1.000
_cell.length_c   1.000
_cell.angle_alpha   90.00
_cell.angle_beta   90.00
_cell.angle_gamma   90.00
#
_symmetry.space_group_name_H-M   'P 1'
#
loop_
_entity.id
_entity.type
_entity.pdbx_description
1 polymer ?
#
loop_
_entity_poly.entity_id
_entity_poly.type
_entity_poly.pdbx_seq_one_letter_code
_entity_poly.pdbx_strand_id
1 'polypeptide(L)'
;MPKPSACILLLLLFLLPEVSPNCQTGTTAACMNATFVPGHNLVGHGIDVTTLGWTGAYLVDTSQWHGLNGTCTLCWNLLQGGQWQRLPLAVVDWRVHSLCQWQLSSLVQPSAMGMMESAASVVQNDWKVGLKVPVVPKVNVQVGLAGSCSKLAKFIMQKSRKDKYAFVSQECFQHIQASNQYMHPVHLIWPCIGVTLERTNPPNSGIKDYSRFTPTCICRKPRLIAPWCS
;
A
#
# COMPACT_ATOMS: atom_id res chain seq x y z
N MET A 1 -3.01 1.25 53.03
CA MET A 1 -2.61 1.19 51.61
C MET A 1 -3.87 1.09 50.76
N PRO A 2 -4.22 2.09 49.94
CA PRO A 2 -5.41 2.01 49.10
C PRO A 2 -5.16 1.01 47.97
N LYS A 3 -6.05 0.02 47.82
CA LYS A 3 -6.00 -0.94 46.71
C LYS A 3 -6.36 -0.19 45.43
N PRO A 4 -5.57 -0.28 44.34
CA PRO A 4 -5.92 0.35 43.08
C PRO A 4 -7.29 -0.17 42.62
N SER A 5 -8.18 0.75 42.27
CA SER A 5 -9.53 0.45 41.81
C SER A 5 -9.47 -0.48 40.60
N ALA A 6 -10.29 -1.54 40.61
CA ALA A 6 -10.34 -2.54 39.53
C ALA A 6 -10.57 -1.90 38.14
N CYS A 7 -11.24 -0.73 38.08
CA CYS A 7 -11.40 0.05 36.85
C CYS A 7 -10.08 0.57 36.27
N ILE A 8 -9.10 0.92 37.11
CA ILE A 8 -7.79 1.39 36.66
C ILE A 8 -6.99 0.22 36.07
N LEU A 9 -7.11 -0.97 36.65
CA LEU A 9 -6.50 -2.20 36.11
C LEU A 9 -7.12 -2.59 34.75
N LEU A 10 -8.44 -2.45 34.59
CA LEU A 10 -9.16 -2.72 33.34
C LEU A 10 -8.79 -1.73 32.23
N LEU A 11 -8.64 -0.43 32.55
CA LEU A 11 -8.20 0.59 31.59
C LEU A 11 -6.76 0.37 31.10
N LEU A 12 -5.87 -0.15 31.96
CA LEU A 12 -4.48 -0.47 31.59
C LEU A 12 -4.38 -1.65 30.60
N LEU A 13 -5.31 -2.61 30.65
CA LEU A 13 -5.36 -3.75 29.72
C LEU A 13 -5.74 -3.32 28.29
N PHE A 14 -6.53 -2.26 28.12
CA PHE A 14 -6.89 -1.71 26.80
C PHE A 14 -5.79 -0.85 26.17
N LEU A 15 -4.77 -0.46 26.93
CA LEU A 15 -3.62 0.32 26.43
C LEU A 15 -2.44 -0.56 26.00
N LEU A 16 -2.50 -1.87 26.26
CA LEU A 16 -1.53 -2.80 25.70
C LEU A 16 -1.81 -2.90 24.20
N PRO A 17 -0.82 -2.63 23.33
CA PRO A 17 -1.00 -2.88 21.90
C PRO A 17 -1.41 -4.34 21.75
N GLU A 18 -2.57 -4.59 21.13
CA GLU A 18 -2.94 -5.93 20.69
C GLU A 18 -1.84 -6.42 19.75
N VAL A 19 -0.88 -7.15 20.30
CA VAL A 19 0.05 -7.94 19.49
C VAL A 19 -0.84 -8.97 18.82
N SER A 20 -0.91 -8.93 17.49
CA SER A 20 -1.59 -9.94 16.69
C SER A 20 -1.31 -11.32 17.32
N PRO A 21 -2.34 -12.12 17.66
CA PRO A 21 -2.18 -13.32 18.51
C PRO A 21 -1.25 -14.38 17.90
N ASN A 22 -0.90 -14.21 16.62
CA ASN A 22 -0.02 -15.09 15.86
C ASN A 22 1.42 -14.56 15.71
N CYS A 23 1.76 -13.44 16.35
CA CYS A 23 3.07 -12.80 16.24
C CYS A 23 3.83 -12.80 17.57
N GLN A 24 5.15 -12.96 17.51
CA GLN A 24 6.04 -12.99 18.66
C GLN A 24 7.39 -12.33 18.35
N THR A 25 8.15 -11.99 19.39
CA THR A 25 9.53 -11.54 19.24
C THR A 25 10.44 -12.73 18.95
N GLY A 26 11.14 -12.71 17.83
CA GLY A 26 12.10 -13.73 17.43
C GLY A 26 13.52 -13.45 17.93
N THR A 27 14.30 -14.52 18.12
CA THR A 27 15.76 -14.43 18.33
C THR A 27 16.45 -14.02 17.03
N THR A 28 17.67 -13.46 17.12
CA THR A 28 18.46 -13.06 15.94
C THR A 28 18.60 -14.19 14.91
N ALA A 29 18.89 -15.41 15.37
CA ALA A 29 19.02 -16.57 14.49
C ALA A 29 17.70 -16.92 13.78
N ALA A 30 16.57 -16.90 14.50
CA ALA A 30 15.26 -17.16 13.92
C ALA A 30 14.87 -16.08 12.89
N CYS A 31 15.15 -14.82 13.20
CA CYS A 31 14.87 -13.68 12.32
C CYS A 31 15.69 -13.68 11.02
N MET A 32 16.94 -14.11 11.09
CA MET A 32 17.80 -14.27 9.92
C MET A 32 17.32 -15.39 8.99
N ASN A 33 16.80 -16.48 9.56
CA ASN A 33 16.33 -17.63 8.79
C ASN A 33 14.90 -17.44 8.23
N ALA A 34 14.09 -16.59 8.85
CA ALA A 34 12.73 -16.32 8.41
C ALA A 34 12.66 -15.49 7.13
N THR A 35 11.73 -15.85 6.24
CA THR A 35 11.36 -15.05 5.07
C THR A 35 10.40 -13.94 5.46
N PHE A 36 10.28 -12.90 4.64
CA PHE A 36 9.27 -11.86 4.88
C PHE A 36 7.86 -12.38 4.62
N VAL A 37 6.88 -11.78 5.30
CA VAL A 37 5.47 -11.97 4.94
C VAL A 37 5.20 -11.58 3.48
N PRO A 38 4.27 -12.27 2.79
CA PRO A 38 3.88 -11.92 1.43
C PRO A 38 3.39 -10.47 1.33
N GLY A 39 3.77 -9.79 0.26
CA GLY A 39 3.34 -8.40 0.01
C GLY A 39 3.94 -7.35 0.94
N HIS A 40 4.93 -7.69 1.78
CA HIS A 40 5.56 -6.74 2.71
C HIS A 40 6.06 -5.46 2.05
N ASN A 41 6.50 -5.53 0.80
CA ASN A 41 7.03 -4.40 0.02
C ASN A 41 5.93 -3.56 -0.65
N LEU A 42 4.68 -4.02 -0.70
CA LEU A 42 3.57 -3.23 -1.24
C LEU A 42 3.21 -2.08 -0.30
N VAL A 43 3.38 -2.30 1.01
CA VAL A 43 3.09 -1.33 2.06
C VAL A 43 4.15 -0.23 2.04
N GLY A 44 3.88 0.85 1.32
CA GLY A 44 4.82 1.94 1.11
C GLY A 44 5.27 2.09 -0.34
N HIS A 45 4.87 1.21 -1.25
CA HIS A 45 5.08 1.45 -2.68
C HIS A 45 4.17 2.59 -3.13
N GLY A 46 4.76 3.67 -3.66
CA GLY A 46 4.02 4.83 -4.13
C GLY A 46 3.15 4.51 -5.33
N ILE A 47 1.93 5.06 -5.35
CA ILE A 47 0.96 4.93 -6.44
C ILE A 47 0.76 6.31 -7.07
N ASP A 48 0.76 6.37 -8.40
CA ASP A 48 0.29 7.53 -9.14
C ASP A 48 -1.22 7.39 -9.33
N VAL A 49 -1.97 8.24 -8.62
CA VAL A 49 -3.43 8.22 -8.62
C VAL A 49 -4.04 8.44 -10.01
N THR A 50 -3.35 9.15 -10.91
CA THR A 50 -3.85 9.44 -12.26
C THR A 50 -3.75 8.23 -13.19
N THR A 51 -2.70 7.41 -13.02
CA THR A 51 -2.52 6.18 -13.81
C THR A 51 -3.05 4.93 -13.10
N LEU A 52 -3.32 5.03 -11.79
CA LEU A 52 -3.55 3.92 -10.85
C LEU A 52 -2.42 2.88 -10.90
N GLY A 53 -1.22 3.34 -11.25
CA GLY A 53 -0.03 2.51 -11.42
C GLY A 53 0.98 2.73 -10.30
N TRP A 54 1.80 1.71 -10.08
CA TRP A 54 2.96 1.81 -9.19
C TRP A 54 4.00 2.77 -9.77
N THR A 55 4.52 3.67 -8.95
CA THR A 55 5.53 4.66 -9.33
C THR A 55 6.95 4.07 -9.40
N GLY A 56 7.16 2.89 -8.81
CA GLY A 56 8.50 2.31 -8.63
C GLY A 56 9.28 2.92 -7.44
N ALA A 57 8.73 3.94 -6.78
CA ALA A 57 9.33 4.55 -5.59
C ALA A 57 8.70 3.99 -4.31
N TYR A 58 9.50 3.80 -3.27
CA TYR A 58 9.03 3.33 -1.96
C TYR A 58 9.11 4.46 -0.96
N LEU A 59 7.96 4.90 -0.45
CA LEU A 59 7.81 5.95 0.57
C LEU A 59 8.37 5.50 1.92
N VAL A 60 8.22 4.21 2.23
CA VAL A 60 8.57 3.64 3.54
C VAL A 60 9.51 2.46 3.37
N ASP A 61 10.54 2.43 4.20
CA ASP A 61 11.52 1.35 4.28
C ASP A 61 10.93 0.09 4.90
N THR A 62 10.45 -0.80 4.04
CA THR A 62 9.98 -2.14 4.40
C THR A 62 11.10 -3.18 4.41
N SER A 63 12.35 -2.79 4.11
CA SER A 63 13.49 -3.70 4.11
C SER A 63 14.11 -3.86 5.49
N GLN A 64 13.89 -2.91 6.39
CA GLN A 64 14.32 -3.00 7.78
C GLN A 64 13.35 -3.86 8.60
N TRP A 65 13.91 -4.86 9.27
CA TRP A 65 13.14 -5.88 10.01
C TRP A 65 13.66 -6.15 11.43
N HIS A 66 14.85 -5.65 11.79
CA HIS A 66 15.43 -5.86 13.12
C HIS A 66 15.70 -4.55 13.84
N GLY A 67 15.44 -4.55 15.15
CA GLY A 67 15.89 -3.48 16.03
C GLY A 67 17.37 -3.58 16.35
N LEU A 68 17.88 -2.65 17.15
CA LEU A 68 19.30 -2.56 17.56
C LEU A 68 19.84 -3.84 18.21
N ASN A 69 18.97 -4.62 18.85
CA ASN A 69 19.34 -5.88 19.52
C ASN A 69 19.34 -7.10 18.57
N GLY A 70 19.11 -6.89 17.26
CA GLY A 70 19.04 -7.95 16.26
C GLY A 70 17.78 -8.82 16.36
N THR A 71 16.83 -8.50 17.24
CA THR A 71 15.52 -9.16 17.34
C THR A 71 14.53 -8.57 16.33
N CYS A 72 13.50 -9.33 16.00
CA CYS A 72 12.45 -8.94 15.05
C CYS A 72 11.08 -9.47 15.48
N THR A 73 10.02 -9.02 14.80
CA THR A 73 8.68 -9.61 14.93
C THR A 73 8.52 -10.74 13.92
N LEU A 74 8.23 -11.95 14.41
CA LEU A 74 7.88 -13.12 13.61
C LEU A 74 6.40 -13.43 13.75
N CYS A 75 5.70 -13.66 12.65
CA CYS A 75 4.30 -14.01 12.62
C CYS A 75 4.10 -15.39 11.98
N TRP A 76 3.20 -16.17 12.56
CA TRP A 76 2.83 -17.49 12.09
C TRP A 76 1.86 -17.39 10.92
N ASN A 77 2.27 -17.85 9.75
CA ASN A 77 1.45 -17.83 8.55
C ASN A 77 0.80 -19.18 8.26
N LEU A 78 -0.46 -19.33 8.67
CA LEU A 78 -1.26 -20.53 8.39
C LEU A 78 -1.52 -20.78 6.89
N LEU A 79 -1.50 -19.73 6.06
CA LEU A 79 -1.72 -19.87 4.61
C LEU A 79 -0.49 -20.41 3.86
N GLN A 80 0.67 -20.45 4.51
CA GLN A 80 1.90 -21.02 3.95
C GLN A 80 2.40 -22.20 4.78
N GLY A 81 1.48 -23.07 5.20
CA GLY A 81 1.82 -24.29 5.91
C GLY A 81 2.31 -24.06 7.34
N GLY A 82 1.95 -22.93 7.96
CA GLY A 82 2.39 -22.59 9.31
C GLY A 82 3.88 -22.25 9.34
N GLN A 83 4.33 -21.32 8.50
CA GLN A 83 5.72 -20.85 8.56
C GLN A 83 5.83 -19.58 9.40
N TRP A 84 6.90 -19.48 10.19
CA TRP A 84 7.29 -18.23 10.84
C TRP A 84 7.88 -17.28 9.81
N GLN A 85 7.26 -16.13 9.64
CA GLN A 85 7.66 -15.09 8.69
C GLN A 85 7.90 -13.78 9.41
N ARG A 86 8.93 -13.04 9.00
CA ARG A 86 9.29 -11.77 9.63
C ARG A 86 8.49 -10.60 9.06
N LEU A 87 8.16 -9.66 9.94
CA LEU A 87 7.57 -8.38 9.57
C LEU A 87 8.63 -7.29 9.40
N PRO A 88 8.43 -6.35 8.46
CA PRO A 88 9.14 -5.09 8.49
C PRO A 88 8.85 -4.31 9.78
N LEU A 89 9.81 -3.52 10.28
CA LEU A 89 9.61 -2.65 11.44
C LEU A 89 8.49 -1.62 11.23
N ALA A 90 8.28 -1.21 9.98
CA ALA A 90 7.22 -0.27 9.62
C ALA A 90 5.82 -0.85 9.75
N VAL A 91 5.68 -2.17 9.95
CA VAL A 91 4.41 -2.90 9.94
C VAL A 91 4.16 -3.48 11.33
N VAL A 92 3.07 -3.08 11.98
CA VAL A 92 2.82 -3.48 13.38
C VAL A 92 1.64 -4.44 13.56
N ASP A 93 0.67 -4.45 12.65
CA ASP A 93 -0.55 -5.24 12.82
C ASP A 93 -0.84 -6.05 11.57
N TRP A 94 0.01 -7.07 11.33
CA TRP A 94 -0.21 -8.04 10.25
C TRP A 94 -1.13 -9.15 10.74
N ARG A 95 -2.23 -9.34 10.01
CA ARG A 95 -3.24 -10.37 10.31
C ARG A 95 -3.38 -11.32 9.14
N VAL A 96 -3.68 -12.57 9.42
CA VAL A 96 -4.03 -13.54 8.39
C VAL A 96 -5.52 -13.81 8.52
N HIS A 97 -6.29 -13.44 7.50
CA HIS A 97 -7.67 -13.88 7.37
C HIS A 97 -7.78 -14.93 6.26
N SER A 98 -8.27 -16.11 6.61
CA SER A 98 -8.43 -17.25 5.70
C SER A 98 -9.89 -17.43 5.25
N LEU A 99 -10.58 -16.34 4.91
CA LEU A 99 -11.91 -16.40 4.30
C LEU A 99 -11.77 -16.37 2.78
N CYS A 100 -11.42 -17.52 2.20
CA CYS A 100 -11.35 -17.66 0.75
C CYS A 100 -12.76 -17.87 0.18
N GLN A 101 -13.44 -16.78 -0.17
CA GLN A 101 -14.64 -16.82 -0.99
C GLN A 101 -14.30 -16.36 -2.41
N TRP A 102 -14.53 -17.23 -3.38
CA TRP A 102 -14.46 -16.86 -4.79
C TRP A 102 -15.68 -16.02 -5.11
N GLN A 103 -15.45 -14.74 -5.40
CA GLN A 103 -16.53 -13.84 -5.80
C GLN A 103 -16.23 -13.31 -7.21
N LEU A 104 -17.16 -13.59 -8.14
CA LEU A 104 -17.17 -12.96 -9.45
C LEU A 104 -18.11 -11.75 -9.39
N SER A 105 -17.53 -10.57 -9.53
CA SER A 105 -18.28 -9.33 -9.77
C SER A 105 -18.32 -9.08 -11.26
N SER A 106 -19.49 -8.74 -11.78
CA SER A 106 -19.67 -8.35 -13.18
C SER A 106 -20.45 -7.04 -13.21
N LEU A 107 -19.94 -6.06 -13.94
CA LEU A 107 -20.55 -4.73 -14.05
C LEU A 107 -20.67 -4.34 -15.51
N VAL A 108 -21.87 -3.93 -15.91
CA VAL A 108 -22.14 -3.37 -17.23
C VAL A 108 -22.27 -1.86 -17.11
N GLN A 109 -21.41 -1.13 -17.81
CA GLN A 109 -21.41 0.33 -17.84
C GLN A 109 -21.87 0.84 -19.21
N PRO A 110 -23.00 1.55 -19.29
CA PRO A 110 -23.56 2.01 -20.57
C PRO A 110 -22.77 3.17 -21.18
N SER A 111 -21.80 3.73 -20.46
CA SER A 111 -20.99 4.86 -20.92
C SER A 111 -19.52 4.73 -20.51
N ALA A 112 -18.67 5.42 -21.26
CA ALA A 112 -17.26 5.57 -20.91
C ALA A 112 -17.05 6.21 -19.53
N MET A 113 -17.85 7.24 -19.21
CA MET A 113 -17.73 7.96 -17.95
C MET A 113 -18.08 7.07 -16.76
N GLY A 114 -19.18 6.31 -16.84
CA GLY A 114 -19.55 5.38 -15.77
C GLY A 114 -18.51 4.28 -15.57
N MET A 115 -17.85 3.82 -16.64
CA MET A 115 -16.74 2.87 -16.54
C MET A 115 -15.48 3.50 -15.91
N MET A 116 -15.18 4.77 -16.20
CA MET A 116 -14.07 5.49 -15.57
C MET A 116 -14.31 5.76 -14.08
N GLU A 117 -15.53 6.14 -13.70
CA GLU A 117 -15.93 6.33 -12.30
C GLU A 117 -15.84 5.01 -11.52
N SER A 118 -16.30 3.91 -12.12
CA SER A 118 -16.19 2.57 -11.53
C SER A 118 -14.74 2.15 -11.33
N ALA A 119 -13.85 2.45 -12.28
CA ALA A 119 -12.42 2.16 -12.13
C ALA A 119 -11.76 3.02 -11.04
N ALA A 120 -12.20 4.27 -10.86
CA ALA A 120 -11.68 5.17 -9.85
C ALA A 120 -12.09 4.78 -8.41
N SER A 121 -13.18 4.04 -8.24
CA SER A 121 -13.70 3.64 -6.91
C SER A 121 -12.81 2.66 -6.14
N VAL A 122 -11.82 2.06 -6.80
CA VAL A 122 -10.76 1.26 -6.16
C VAL A 122 -9.97 2.09 -5.14
N VAL A 123 -9.90 3.42 -5.32
CA VAL A 123 -9.29 4.34 -4.35
C VAL A 123 -10.33 4.67 -3.28
N GLN A 124 -10.27 3.96 -2.14
CA GLN A 124 -11.27 4.04 -1.08
C GLN A 124 -11.06 5.22 -0.11
N ASN A 125 -9.87 5.82 -0.06
CA ASN A 125 -9.58 6.93 0.83
C ASN A 125 -9.83 8.29 0.15
N ASP A 126 -9.96 9.35 0.97
CA ASP A 126 -9.98 10.72 0.46
C ASP A 126 -8.55 11.22 0.17
N TRP A 127 -7.98 10.71 -0.91
CA TRP A 127 -6.62 11.05 -1.36
C TRP A 127 -6.45 12.54 -1.72
N LYS A 128 -7.55 13.30 -1.84
CA LYS A 128 -7.52 14.73 -2.19
C LYS A 128 -7.27 15.62 -0.97
N VAL A 129 -7.42 15.09 0.26
CA VAL A 129 -7.19 15.87 1.48
C VAL A 129 -5.78 16.46 1.48
N GLY A 130 -5.69 17.77 1.72
CA GLY A 130 -4.42 18.51 1.74
C GLY A 130 -3.84 18.84 0.36
N LEU A 131 -4.46 18.39 -0.74
CA LEU A 131 -4.04 18.70 -2.11
C LEU A 131 -4.92 19.79 -2.73
N LYS A 132 -4.30 20.78 -3.39
CA LYS A 132 -5.01 21.75 -4.23
C LYS A 132 -5.31 21.14 -5.59
N VAL A 133 -6.35 20.30 -5.65
CA VAL A 133 -6.78 19.66 -6.90
C VAL A 133 -7.72 20.61 -7.65
N PRO A 134 -7.36 21.10 -8.86
CA PRO A 134 -8.21 22.01 -9.62
C PRO A 134 -9.43 21.25 -10.15
N VAL A 135 -10.56 21.37 -9.44
CA VAL A 135 -11.86 21.00 -10.00
C VAL A 135 -12.27 22.14 -10.91
N VAL A 136 -12.22 21.95 -12.23
CA VAL A 136 -12.58 23.01 -13.19
C VAL A 136 -14.09 23.26 -13.08
N PRO A 137 -14.56 24.41 -12.54
CA PRO A 137 -15.96 24.57 -12.12
C PRO A 137 -16.94 24.89 -13.26
N LYS A 138 -16.51 24.86 -14.53
CA LYS A 138 -17.26 25.48 -15.64
C LYS A 138 -17.81 24.53 -16.69
N VAL A 139 -17.70 23.22 -16.49
CA VAL A 139 -18.36 22.23 -17.34
C VAL A 139 -19.01 21.23 -16.38
N ASN A 140 -20.28 20.86 -16.59
CA ASN A 140 -21.02 19.86 -15.82
C ASN A 140 -20.42 18.43 -15.88
N VAL A 141 -19.13 18.31 -16.19
CA VAL A 141 -18.38 17.07 -16.28
C VAL A 141 -17.49 17.01 -15.04
N GLN A 142 -17.88 16.20 -14.06
CA GLN A 142 -16.94 15.76 -13.02
C GLN A 142 -15.86 14.94 -13.74
N VAL A 143 -14.74 15.56 -14.08
CA VAL A 143 -13.58 14.82 -14.59
C VAL A 143 -12.92 14.16 -13.39
N GLY A 144 -13.15 12.85 -13.24
CA GLY A 144 -12.39 12.03 -12.30
C GLY A 144 -10.91 12.07 -12.68
N LEU A 145 -10.07 12.68 -11.84
CA LEU A 145 -8.61 12.65 -12.03
C LEU A 145 -8.02 11.27 -11.71
N ALA A 146 -8.63 10.54 -10.78
CA ALA A 146 -8.20 9.19 -10.46
C ALA A 146 -8.38 8.28 -11.69
N GLY A 147 -7.32 7.61 -12.12
CA GLY A 147 -7.34 6.70 -13.26
C GLY A 147 -7.47 7.35 -14.65
N SER A 148 -7.50 8.68 -14.77
CA SER A 148 -7.68 9.39 -16.05
C SER A 148 -6.60 9.07 -17.09
N CYS A 149 -5.39 8.73 -16.65
CA CYS A 149 -4.23 8.41 -17.47
C CYS A 149 -3.93 6.90 -17.55
N SER A 150 -4.80 6.07 -16.97
CA SER A 150 -4.64 4.61 -16.94
C SER A 150 -4.73 3.96 -18.32
N LYS A 151 -4.24 2.72 -18.44
CA LYS A 151 -4.41 1.91 -19.67
C LYS A 151 -5.87 1.68 -20.00
N LEU A 152 -6.70 1.46 -18.97
CA LEU A 152 -8.15 1.29 -19.10
C LEU A 152 -8.81 2.57 -19.64
N ALA A 153 -8.48 3.74 -19.08
CA ALA A 153 -8.99 5.01 -19.57
C ALA A 153 -8.62 5.24 -21.04
N LYS A 154 -7.37 4.96 -21.43
CA LYS A 154 -6.94 5.04 -22.85
C LYS A 154 -7.75 4.11 -23.75
N PHE A 155 -7.97 2.86 -23.33
CA PHE A 155 -8.79 1.90 -24.08
C PHE A 155 -10.23 2.39 -24.25
N ILE A 156 -10.88 2.82 -23.16
CA ILE A 156 -12.26 3.33 -23.17
C ILE A 156 -12.37 4.55 -24.08
N MET A 157 -11.49 5.54 -23.92
CA MET A 157 -11.49 6.74 -24.76
C MET A 157 -11.27 6.42 -26.24
N GLN A 158 -10.38 5.48 -26.55
CA GLN A 158 -10.16 5.04 -27.93
C GLN A 158 -11.39 4.39 -28.54
N LYS A 159 -12.15 3.60 -27.78
CA LYS A 159 -13.39 2.97 -28.25
C LYS A 159 -14.51 3.98 -28.40
N SER A 160 -14.72 4.84 -27.41
CA SER A 160 -15.79 5.85 -27.44
C SER A 160 -15.62 6.94 -28.49
N ARG A 161 -14.40 7.16 -28.99
CA ARG A 161 -14.16 8.04 -30.14
C ARG A 161 -14.53 7.41 -31.49
N LYS A 162 -14.64 6.07 -31.55
CA LYS A 162 -14.96 5.34 -32.78
C LYS A 162 -16.45 5.14 -32.95
N ASP A 163 -17.14 4.77 -31.87
CA ASP A 163 -18.58 4.54 -31.88
C ASP A 163 -19.15 4.56 -30.44
N LYS A 164 -20.46 4.36 -30.32
CA LYS A 164 -21.15 4.11 -29.06
C LYS A 164 -20.86 2.68 -28.60
N TYR A 165 -20.25 2.54 -27.43
CA TYR A 165 -19.96 1.27 -26.77
C TYR A 165 -20.58 1.23 -25.37
N ALA A 166 -21.10 0.06 -25.01
CA ALA A 166 -21.24 -0.34 -23.61
C ALA A 166 -20.00 -1.14 -23.21
N PHE A 167 -19.61 -1.02 -21.94
CA PHE A 167 -18.44 -1.70 -21.38
C PHE A 167 -18.89 -2.73 -20.36
N VAL A 168 -18.17 -3.85 -20.30
CA VAL A 168 -18.37 -4.87 -19.28
C VAL A 168 -17.06 -5.06 -18.55
N SER A 169 -17.08 -5.03 -17.22
CA SER A 169 -15.96 -5.44 -16.39
C SER A 169 -16.31 -6.70 -15.61
N GLN A 170 -15.33 -7.57 -15.48
CA GLN A 170 -15.42 -8.79 -14.71
C GLN A 170 -14.23 -8.84 -13.77
N GLU A 171 -14.49 -8.93 -12.48
CA GLU A 171 -13.48 -8.92 -11.45
C GLU A 171 -13.66 -10.15 -10.59
N CYS A 172 -12.55 -10.85 -10.38
CA CYS A 172 -12.51 -12.02 -9.53
C CYS A 172 -11.75 -11.66 -8.26
N PHE A 173 -12.46 -11.68 -7.12
CA PHE A 173 -11.87 -11.38 -5.83
C PHE A 173 -11.55 -12.67 -5.10
N GLN A 174 -10.32 -12.72 -4.57
CA GLN A 174 -9.92 -13.66 -3.55
C GLN A 174 -9.50 -12.83 -2.33
N HIS A 175 -10.34 -12.79 -1.30
CA HIS A 175 -10.04 -12.04 -0.08
C HIS A 175 -8.98 -12.78 0.75
N ILE A 176 -7.71 -12.54 0.44
CA ILE A 176 -6.61 -12.79 1.38
C ILE A 176 -6.39 -11.48 2.12
N GLN A 177 -7.09 -11.27 3.22
CA GLN A 177 -6.89 -10.06 4.01
C GLN A 177 -5.64 -10.27 4.87
N ALA A 178 -4.52 -9.77 4.35
CA ALA A 178 -3.36 -9.39 5.13
C ALA A 178 -3.42 -7.87 5.35
N SER A 179 -4.21 -7.43 6.33
CA SER A 179 -4.25 -6.02 6.70
C SER A 179 -3.01 -5.68 7.50
N ASN A 180 -2.38 -4.54 7.19
CA ASN A 180 -1.41 -3.86 8.05
C ASN A 180 -2.12 -2.61 8.57
N GLN A 181 -2.65 -2.65 9.79
CA GLN A 181 -3.58 -1.60 10.25
C GLN A 181 -2.89 -0.31 10.71
N TYR A 182 -1.61 -0.38 11.05
CA TYR A 182 -0.84 0.77 11.51
C TYR A 182 0.60 0.72 10.98
N MET A 183 1.08 1.86 10.50
CA MET A 183 2.49 2.11 10.26
C MET A 183 3.00 3.04 11.36
N HIS A 184 4.10 2.66 12.02
CA HIS A 184 4.75 3.56 12.96
C HIS A 184 5.25 4.79 12.21
N PRO A 185 4.78 6.00 12.54
CA PRO A 185 5.30 7.21 11.94
C PRO A 185 6.69 7.47 12.55
N VAL A 186 7.50 8.22 11.81
CA VAL A 186 8.65 9.02 12.28
C VAL A 186 10.07 8.52 11.92
N HIS A 187 10.39 7.23 11.71
CA HIS A 187 11.80 6.85 11.43
C HIS A 187 12.11 5.92 10.25
N LEU A 188 11.14 5.63 9.37
CA LEU A 188 11.32 4.65 8.28
C LEU A 188 10.97 5.21 6.90
N ILE A 189 11.34 6.46 6.62
CA ILE A 189 11.30 6.98 5.24
C ILE A 189 12.45 6.35 4.46
N TRP A 190 12.19 5.89 3.23
CA TRP A 190 13.26 5.31 2.41
C TRP A 190 14.40 6.33 2.21
N PRO A 191 15.68 5.95 2.40
CA PRO A 191 16.79 6.91 2.39
C PRO A 191 16.87 7.76 1.11
N CYS A 192 16.56 7.15 -0.04
CA CYS A 192 16.50 7.83 -1.34
C CYS A 192 15.48 8.98 -1.38
N ILE A 193 14.35 8.82 -0.70
CA ILE A 193 13.32 9.87 -0.61
C ILE A 193 13.75 10.94 0.37
N GLY A 194 14.35 10.57 1.51
CA GLY A 194 14.96 11.55 2.43
C GLY A 194 15.93 12.49 1.71
N VAL A 195 16.88 11.92 0.95
CA VAL A 195 17.85 12.68 0.15
C VAL A 195 17.18 13.52 -0.95
N THR A 196 16.12 13.00 -1.58
CA THR A 196 15.39 13.75 -2.61
C THR A 196 14.61 14.91 -2.00
N LEU A 197 13.95 14.72 -0.86
CA LEU A 197 13.22 15.75 -0.12
C LEU A 197 14.15 16.88 0.31
N GLU A 198 15.31 16.54 0.88
CA GLU A 198 16.36 17.51 1.25
C GLU A 198 16.82 18.34 0.05
N ARG A 199 16.97 17.73 -1.14
CA ARG A 199 17.34 18.44 -2.38
C ARG A 199 16.23 19.31 -2.96
N THR A 200 14.96 18.97 -2.72
CA THR A 200 13.80 19.74 -3.22
C THR A 200 13.33 20.83 -2.26
N ASN A 201 13.90 20.91 -1.05
CA ASN A 201 13.61 21.92 -0.04
C ASN A 201 14.72 23.01 0.18
N PRO A 202 15.41 23.54 -0.85
CA PRO A 202 16.11 24.82 -0.71
C PRO A 202 15.10 25.98 -0.76
N PRO A 203 15.40 27.15 -0.17
CA PRO A 203 14.46 28.28 -0.03
C PRO A 203 13.92 28.89 -1.34
N ASN A 204 14.28 28.37 -2.51
CA ASN A 204 13.92 28.88 -3.84
C ASN A 204 13.47 27.78 -4.84
N SER A 205 13.00 26.61 -4.40
CA SER A 205 12.53 25.57 -5.34
C SER A 205 11.20 25.93 -6.02
N GLY A 206 11.14 25.75 -7.34
CA GLY A 206 9.96 26.07 -8.16
C GLY A 206 9.00 24.87 -8.27
N ILE A 207 7.75 25.12 -8.69
CA ILE A 207 6.71 24.07 -8.92
C ILE A 207 7.21 22.93 -9.84
N LYS A 208 8.14 23.22 -10.76
CA LYS A 208 8.74 22.22 -11.65
C LYS A 208 9.61 21.19 -10.90
N ASP A 209 10.24 21.57 -9.79
CA ASP A 209 11.10 20.69 -9.00
C ASP A 209 10.30 19.62 -8.24
N TYR A 210 9.06 19.96 -7.83
CA TYR A 210 8.11 19.01 -7.23
C TYR A 210 7.48 18.06 -8.25
N SER A 211 7.27 18.50 -9.50
CA SER A 211 6.68 17.68 -10.56
C SER A 211 7.59 16.56 -11.10
N ARG A 212 8.89 16.61 -10.79
CA ARG A 212 9.90 15.60 -11.15
C ARG A 212 10.44 14.90 -9.90
N PHE A 213 9.53 14.45 -9.03
CA PHE A 213 9.89 13.60 -7.90
C PHE A 213 10.11 12.15 -8.37
N THR A 214 11.19 11.93 -9.12
CA THR A 214 11.72 10.59 -9.40
C THR A 214 12.97 10.41 -8.54
N PRO A 215 12.92 9.61 -7.45
CA PRO A 215 14.13 9.31 -6.70
C PRO A 215 15.10 8.60 -7.64
N THR A 216 16.14 9.31 -8.10
CA THR A 216 17.21 8.77 -8.94
C THR A 216 18.17 8.02 -8.04
N CYS A 217 17.76 6.86 -7.58
CA CYS A 217 18.65 5.88 -6.98
C CYS A 217 18.96 4.81 -8.03
N ILE A 218 20.25 4.65 -8.34
CA ILE A 218 20.73 3.50 -9.10
C ILE A 218 20.53 2.27 -8.20
N CYS A 219 19.39 1.61 -8.33
CA CYS A 219 19.20 0.28 -7.75
C CYS A 219 20.14 -0.67 -8.48
N ARG A 220 21.24 -1.09 -7.84
CA ARG A 220 21.94 -2.30 -8.28
C ARG A 220 20.95 -3.45 -8.14
N LYS A 221 20.49 -3.96 -9.29
CA LYS A 221 19.69 -5.18 -9.43
C LYS A 221 20.35 -6.28 -8.56
N PRO A 222 19.68 -6.84 -7.54
CA PRO A 222 20.10 -8.11 -6.98
C PRO A 222 20.01 -9.14 -8.10
N ARG A 223 21.05 -9.97 -8.28
CA ARG A 223 20.99 -11.11 -9.21
C ARG A 223 19.87 -12.05 -8.74
N LEU A 224 18.71 -11.96 -9.38
CA LEU A 224 17.69 -12.99 -9.30
C LEU A 224 18.19 -14.18 -10.13
N ILE A 225 18.61 -15.23 -9.43
CA ILE A 225 18.70 -16.57 -9.99
C ILE A 225 17.24 -17.05 -10.06
N ALA A 226 16.67 -17.03 -11.27
CA ALA A 226 15.51 -17.88 -11.58
C ALA A 226 15.97 -19.34 -11.44
N PRO A 227 15.08 -20.32 -11.13
CA PRO A 227 14.28 -20.86 -12.24
C PRO A 227 12.90 -21.47 -11.87
N TRP A 228 12.16 -21.78 -12.94
CA TRP A 228 10.99 -22.69 -13.07
C TRP A 228 9.58 -22.12 -12.83
N CYS A 229 8.96 -21.68 -13.93
CA CYS A 229 7.60 -22.11 -14.28
C CYS A 229 7.71 -22.89 -15.59
N SER A 230 7.32 -24.16 -15.56
CA SER A 230 6.85 -24.93 -16.73
C SER A 230 5.33 -24.89 -16.74
#